data_AF-A0A7R9XKB0-F1
#
_entry.id   AF-A0A7R9XKB0-F1
#
_cell.length_a   1.000
_cell.length_b   1.000
_cell.length_c   1.000
_cell.angle_alpha   90.00
_cell.angle_beta   90.00
_cell.angle_gamma   90.00
#
_symmetry.space_group_name_H-M   'P 1'
#
loop_
_entity.id
_entity.type
_entity.pdbx_description
1 polymer ?
#
loop_
_entity_poly.entity_id
_entity_poly.type
_entity_poly.pdbx_seq_one_letter_code
_entity_poly.pdbx_strand_id
1 'polypeptide(L)' 'MDNVVSIINGKVESIINSFKFLGTTISNDLKRDIHTTIILKKIQEIIYFSRQLEKYNIPKDLSVIYYTATI' A
#
# COMPACT_ATOMS: atom_id res chain seq x y z
N MET A 1 -14.88 -25.58 9.31
CA MET A 1 -14.09 -24.63 8.49
C MET A 1 -15.11 -23.70 7.88
N ASP A 2 -15.51 -22.70 8.65
CA ASP A 2 -16.58 -21.79 8.23
C ASP A 2 -15.96 -20.70 7.37
N ASN A 3 -16.28 -20.74 6.07
CA ASN A 3 -15.99 -19.64 5.17
C ASN A 3 -16.82 -18.44 5.65
N VAL A 4 -16.18 -17.52 6.36
CA VAL A 4 -16.82 -16.27 6.75
C VAL A 4 -17.03 -15.47 5.46
N VAL A 5 -18.27 -15.40 5.02
CA VAL A 5 -18.70 -14.71 3.81
C VAL A 5 -19.28 -13.36 4.22
N SER A 6 -18.78 -12.29 3.60
CA SER A 6 -19.36 -10.96 3.75
C SER A 6 -20.14 -10.60 2.50
N ILE A 7 -21.34 -10.03 2.68
CA ILE A 7 -22.16 -9.53 1.58
C ILE A 7 -21.80 -8.07 1.35
N ILE A 8 -21.17 -7.78 0.21
CA ILE A 8 -20.87 -6.41 -0.23
C ILE A 8 -21.72 -6.14 -1.47
N ASN A 9 -22.56 -5.10 -1.43
CA ASN A 9 -23.49 -4.75 -2.52
C ASN A 9 -24.37 -5.93 -3.02
N GLY A 10 -24.82 -6.79 -2.11
CA GLY A 10 -25.66 -7.95 -2.45
C GLY A 10 -24.91 -9.11 -3.11
N LYS A 11 -23.58 -9.02 -3.22
CA LYS A 11 -22.72 -10.09 -3.76
C LYS A 11 -21.95 -10.75 -2.63
N VAL A 12 -21.90 -12.08 -2.69
CA VAL A 12 -21.09 -12.92 -1.80
C VAL A 12 -19.64 -12.78 -2.20
N GLU A 13 -18.84 -12.14 -1.35
CA GLU A 13 -17.39 -12.01 -1.54
C GLU A 13 -16.62 -12.76 -0.45
N SER A 14 -15.52 -13.37 -0.85
CA SER A 14 -14.60 -14.05 0.07
C SER A 14 -13.88 -13.01 0.92
N ILE A 15 -13.91 -13.18 2.25
CA ILE A 15 -13.11 -12.35 3.14
C ILE A 15 -11.64 -12.61 2.90
N ILE A 16 -10.91 -11.57 2.50
CA ILE A 16 -9.46 -11.62 2.33
C ILE A 16 -8.83 -11.37 3.69
N ASN A 17 -8.15 -12.37 4.24
CA ASN A 17 -7.56 -12.29 5.58
C ASN A 17 -6.42 -11.27 5.68
N SER A 18 -5.69 -11.02 4.59
CA SER A 18 -4.68 -9.98 4.51
C SER A 18 -4.40 -9.57 3.07
N PHE A 19 -4.04 -8.30 2.88
CA PHE A 19 -3.67 -7.73 1.59
C PHE A 19 -2.35 -6.97 1.71
N LYS A 20 -1.48 -7.06 0.70
CA LYS A 20 -0.21 -6.32 0.65
C LYS A 20 -0.43 -4.99 -0.05
N PHE A 21 -0.27 -3.88 0.66
CA PHE A 21 -0.35 -2.53 0.12
C PHE A 21 0.93 -1.77 0.44
N LEU A 22 1.62 -1.23 -0.57
CA LEU A 22 2.87 -0.45 -0.40
C LEU A 22 3.92 -1.17 0.46
N GLY A 23 4.04 -2.48 0.28
CA GLY A 23 4.94 -3.33 1.07
C GLY A 23 4.57 -3.43 2.56
N THR A 24 3.32 -3.16 2.94
CA THR A 24 2.77 -3.40 4.28
C THR A 24 1.64 -4.40 4.19
N THR A 25 1.59 -5.35 5.12
CA THR A 25 0.49 -6.32 5.19
C THR A 25 -0.64 -5.70 6.01
N ILE A 26 -1.76 -5.43 5.35
CA ILE A 26 -3.01 -5.01 5.98
C ILE A 26 -3.79 -6.27 6.28
N SER A 27 -3.95 -6.60 7.55
CA SER A 27 -4.77 -7.71 8.01
C SER A 27 -6.24 -7.30 8.18
N ASN A 28 -7.15 -8.25 8.02
CA ASN A 28 -8.59 -8.04 8.13
C ASN A 28 -9.04 -7.57 9.53
N ASP A 29 -8.22 -7.80 10.56
CA ASP A 29 -8.48 -7.28 11.91
C ASP A 29 -8.27 -5.76 12.02
N LEU A 30 -7.88 -5.10 10.93
CA LEU A 30 -7.79 -3.67 10.68
C LEU A 30 -7.59 -2.87 11.97
N LYS A 31 -6.54 -3.22 12.74
CA LYS A 31 -6.11 -2.47 13.92
C LYS A 31 -5.62 -1.12 13.42
N ARG A 32 -6.57 -0.19 13.38
CA ARG A 32 -6.57 0.99 12.52
C ARG A 32 -5.39 1.91 12.78
N ASP A 33 -4.87 1.98 14.01
CA ASP A 33 -3.78 2.90 14.35
C ASP A 33 -2.43 2.50 13.74
N ILE A 34 -1.95 1.28 14.00
CA ILE A 34 -0.56 0.92 13.66
C ILE A 34 -0.37 0.81 12.15
N HIS A 35 -1.29 0.14 11.46
CA HIS A 35 -1.19 -0.07 10.01
C HIS A 35 -1.33 1.25 9.25
N THR A 36 -2.24 2.15 9.66
CA THR A 36 -2.47 3.42 8.97
C THR A 36 -1.29 4.37 9.14
N THR A 37 -0.68 4.46 10.33
CA THR A 37 0.52 5.29 10.54
C THR A 37 1.72 4.77 9.76
N ILE A 38 1.91 3.45 9.68
CA ILE A 38 3.00 2.85 8.87
C ILE A 38 2.79 3.14 7.38
N ILE A 39 1.57 2.97 6.87
CA ILE A 39 1.23 3.29 5.47
C ILE A 39 1.44 4.78 5.19
N LEU A 40 0.96 5.65 6.07
CA LEU A 40 1.08 7.09 5.93
C LEU A 40 2.55 7.53 5.91
N LYS A 41 3.39 6.96 6.79
CA LYS A 41 4.83 7.22 6.81
C LYS A 41 5.50 6.77 5.51
N LYS A 42 5.17 5.57 5.00
CA LYS A 42 5.71 5.11 3.71
C LYS A 42 5.29 5.99 2.54
N ILE A 43 4.04 6.44 2.50
CA ILE A 43 3.57 7.37 1.46
C ILE A 43 4.34 8.69 1.54
N GLN A 44 4.53 9.22 2.75
CA GLN A 44 5.31 10.44 2.95
C GLN A 44 6.77 10.29 2.50
N GLU A 45 7.40 9.14 2.81
CA GLU A 45 8.75 8.82 2.35
C GLU A 45 8.83 8.77 0.81
N ILE A 46 7.91 8.07 0.14
CA ILE A 46 7.85 7.98 -1.33
C ILE A 46 7.69 9.38 -1.96
N ILE A 47 6.76 10.19 -1.44
CA ILE A 47 6.53 11.56 -1.94
C ILE A 47 7.77 12.43 -1.73
N TYR A 48 8.40 12.34 -0.55
CA TYR A 48 9.61 13.09 -0.24
C TYR A 48 10.75 12.71 -1.17
N PHE A 49 11.04 11.41 -1.33
CA PHE A 49 12.09 10.95 -2.23
C PHE A 49 11.78 11.32 -3.67
N SER A 50 10.54 11.17 -4.15
CA SER A 50 10.16 11.58 -5.51
C SER A 50 10.47 13.06 -5.76
N ARG A 51 10.14 13.95 -4.82
CA ARG A 51 10.45 15.39 -4.93
C ARG A 51 11.95 15.66 -4.94
N GLN A 52 12.73 14.92 -4.15
CA GLN A 52 14.18 15.03 -4.17
C GLN A 52 14.75 14.57 -5.51
N LEU A 53 14.30 13.42 -6.04
CA LEU A 53 14.75 12.89 -7.32
C LEU A 53 14.44 13.86 -8.48
N GLU A 54 13.25 14.49 -8.46
CA GLU A 54 12.90 15.57 -9.40
C GLU A 54 13.85 16.78 -9.28
N LYS A 55 14.16 17.21 -8.05
CA LYS A 55 15.08 18.33 -7.80
C LYS A 55 16.48 18.08 -8.35
N TYR A 56 16.95 16.83 -8.33
CA TYR A 56 18.27 16.44 -8.84
C TYR A 56 18.28 16.17 -10.36
N ASN A 57 17.20 16.49 -11.09
CA ASN A 57 17.07 16.28 -12.55
C ASN A 57 17.48 14.85 -12.97
N ILE A 58 17.15 13.87 -12.14
CA ILE A 58 17.48 12.48 -12.41
C ILE A 58 16.73 12.03 -13.67
N PRO A 59 17.39 11.30 -14.58
CA PRO A 59 16.74 10.77 -15.78
C PRO A 59 15.44 10.07 -15.42
N LYS A 60 14.36 10.39 -16.13
CA LYS A 60 13.02 9.82 -15.89
C LYS A 60 13.05 8.30 -15.81
N ASP A 61 13.91 7.66 -16.57
CA ASP A 61 14.11 6.21 -16.60
C ASP A 61 14.53 5.65 -15.23
N LEU A 62 15.37 6.37 -14.49
CA LEU A 62 15.80 5.98 -13.15
C LEU A 62 14.68 6.18 -12.11
N SER A 63 13.91 7.25 -12.25
CA SER A 63 12.74 7.52 -11.40
C SER A 63 11.64 6.47 -11.60
N VAL A 64 11.45 5.99 -12.83
CA VAL A 64 10.52 4.90 -13.14
C VAL A 64 10.97 3.60 -12.47
N ILE A 65 12.26 3.24 -12.57
CA ILE A 65 12.82 2.04 -11.92
C ILE A 65 12.59 2.11 -10.41
N TYR A 66 12.89 3.24 -9.78
CA TYR A 66 12.67 3.46 -8.35
C TYR A 66 11.20 3.26 -7.96
N TYR A 67 10.28 3.84 -8.72
CA TYR A 67 8.84 3.73 -8.46
C TYR A 67 8.34 2.29 -8.57
N THR A 68 8.72 1.57 -9.63
CA THR A 68 8.35 0.16 -9.82
C THR A 68 8.94 -0.78 -8.77
N ALA A 69 10.12 -0.48 -8.22
CA ALA A 69 10.72 -1.31 -7.18
C ALA A 69 10.08 -1.09 -5.79
N THR A 70 9.38 0.03 -5.59
CA THR A 70 8.83 0.43 -4.29
C THR A 70 7.37 0.03 -4.10
N ILE A 71 6.65 -0.21 -5.20
CA ILE A 71 5.27 -0.72 -5.23
C ILE A 71 5.26 -2.25 -5.06
#